data_AF-A0A259L4T3-F1
#
_entry.id   AF-A0A259L4T3-F1
#
_cell.length_a   1.000
_cell.length_b   1.000
_cell.length_c   1.000
_cell.angle_alpha   90.00
_cell.angle_beta   90.00
_cell.angle_gamma   90.00
#
_symmetry.space_group_name_H-M   'P 1'
#
loop_
_entity.id
_entity.type
_entity.pdbx_description
1 polymer ?
#
loop_
_entity_poly.entity_id
_entity_poly.type
_entity_poly.pdbx_seq_one_letter_code
_entity_poly.pdbx_strand_id
1 'polypeptide(L)'
;MKLVKRHGPFPARPHPRSAIRDRLAPRVSAAATPWAMTWAMSLALAGLVAGKTPAAAEPLPMPSVDFALKAKLGGRVQVDMSRQGNRMRMEISNPAVPGTLLGFLNIDTRKVVLVSPSLPKMGVETDLPADFQIASLAGEGTRAGTSEVAGEPCTLWQVEKAAQLAGPTTACITEDGIVLRTVVEIQGKPHLTFEVVSLTRGPQDPDLFRLPPGTRTLKMPNGGGLLPKPGTGPALAP
;
A
#
# COMPACT_ATOMS: atom_id res chain seq x y z
N MET A 1 42.75 27.00 -29.12
CA MET A 1 42.97 25.58 -29.49
C MET A 1 41.63 24.89 -29.62
N LYS A 2 41.39 24.27 -30.77
CA LYS A 2 40.18 23.53 -31.12
C LYS A 2 40.15 22.19 -30.39
N LEU A 3 39.02 21.79 -29.82
CA LEU A 3 38.64 20.38 -29.75
C LEU A 3 37.16 20.22 -30.06
N VAL A 4 36.91 19.65 -31.24
CA VAL A 4 35.62 19.26 -31.79
C VAL A 4 35.30 17.87 -31.27
N LYS A 5 34.09 17.64 -30.75
CA LYS A 5 33.54 16.28 -30.65
C LYS A 5 32.08 16.27 -31.09
N ARG A 6 31.86 15.65 -32.25
CA ARG A 6 30.57 15.42 -32.90
C ARG A 6 29.83 14.30 -32.17
N HIS A 7 28.55 14.50 -31.88
CA HIS A 7 27.60 13.41 -31.65
C HIS A 7 26.51 13.49 -32.72
N GLY A 8 26.43 12.44 -33.54
CA GLY A 8 25.44 12.30 -34.60
C GLY A 8 24.09 11.81 -34.06
N PRO A 9 23.00 12.01 -34.83
CA PRO A 9 21.66 11.63 -34.43
C PRO A 9 21.35 10.16 -34.76
N PHE A 10 20.73 9.45 -33.82
CA PHE A 10 20.11 8.15 -34.07
C PHE A 10 18.67 8.34 -34.60
N PRO A 11 18.31 7.79 -35.78
CA PRO A 11 16.95 7.85 -36.28
C PRO A 11 16.07 6.75 -35.68
N ALA A 12 14.85 7.14 -35.27
CA ALA A 12 13.76 6.27 -34.88
C ALA A 12 13.21 5.50 -36.10
N ARG A 13 12.94 4.20 -35.94
CA ARG A 13 12.22 3.38 -36.94
C ARG A 13 10.71 3.43 -36.71
N PRO A 14 9.90 3.53 -37.78
CA PRO A 14 8.43 3.53 -37.72
C PRO A 14 7.80 2.12 -37.82
N HIS A 15 6.51 2.10 -37.48
CA HIS A 15 5.48 1.04 -37.48
C HIS A 15 5.53 -0.06 -38.57
N PRO A 16 4.71 -1.11 -38.38
CA PRO A 16 3.65 -1.32 -39.38
C PRO A 16 2.25 -1.55 -38.80
N ARG A 17 1.30 -0.84 -39.44
CA ARG A 17 -0.14 -1.15 -39.55
C ARG A 17 -0.34 -2.44 -40.35
N SER A 18 -1.36 -3.22 -40.01
CA SER A 18 -2.08 -4.12 -40.93
C SER A 18 -3.53 -4.22 -40.43
N ALA A 19 -4.51 -3.59 -41.11
CA ALA A 19 -5.21 -4.07 -42.31
C ALA A 19 -6.05 -5.31 -41.98
N ILE A 20 -7.31 -5.15 -41.55
CA ILE A 20 -8.51 -5.08 -42.42
C ILE A 20 -8.41 -6.03 -43.62
N ARG A 21 -9.11 -7.16 -43.52
CA ARG A 21 -9.58 -7.93 -44.66
C ARG A 21 -11.03 -8.30 -44.45
N ASP A 22 -11.89 -7.52 -45.10
CA ASP A 22 -13.17 -7.98 -45.60
C ASP A 22 -12.96 -9.22 -46.46
N ARG A 23 -13.72 -10.29 -46.20
CA ARG A 23 -14.05 -11.27 -47.23
C ARG A 23 -15.53 -11.60 -47.18
N LEU A 24 -16.17 -11.06 -48.22
CA LEU A 24 -17.42 -11.43 -48.83
C LEU A 24 -17.71 -12.94 -48.79
N ALA A 25 -18.97 -13.22 -48.49
CA ALA A 25 -19.65 -14.48 -48.76
C ALA A 25 -19.62 -14.87 -50.26
N PRO A 26 -19.89 -16.15 -50.53
CA PRO A 26 -20.97 -16.43 -51.48
C PRO A 26 -22.01 -17.42 -50.94
N ARG A 27 -23.25 -17.16 -51.35
CA ARG A 27 -24.39 -18.09 -51.36
C ARG A 27 -24.08 -19.31 -52.23
N VAL A 28 -24.73 -20.45 -51.95
CA VAL A 28 -25.72 -21.11 -52.84
C VAL A 28 -25.91 -22.60 -52.44
N SER A 29 -27.20 -22.98 -52.35
CA SER A 29 -27.88 -24.28 -52.51
C SER A 29 -27.59 -25.49 -51.62
N ALA A 30 -28.58 -25.76 -50.76
CA ALA A 30 -29.47 -26.93 -50.76
C ALA A 30 -29.00 -28.25 -51.40
N ALA A 31 -28.98 -29.31 -50.58
CA ALA A 31 -29.65 -30.59 -50.89
C ALA A 31 -29.82 -31.40 -49.59
N ALA A 32 -31.04 -31.89 -49.37
CA ALA A 32 -31.40 -32.80 -48.29
C ALA A 32 -30.98 -34.24 -48.63
N THR A 33 -30.56 -35.02 -47.65
CA THR A 33 -31.02 -36.43 -47.48
C THR A 33 -30.62 -36.97 -46.09
N PRO A 34 -31.44 -37.85 -45.47
CA PRO A 34 -31.27 -38.36 -44.12
C PRO A 34 -30.61 -39.76 -44.08
N TRP A 35 -30.50 -40.33 -42.88
CA TRP A 35 -29.95 -41.66 -42.51
C TRP A 35 -28.44 -41.66 -42.23
N ALA A 36 -27.89 -42.27 -41.18
CA ALA A 36 -28.43 -43.16 -40.16
C ALA A 36 -27.61 -43.00 -38.87
N MET A 37 -28.25 -43.30 -37.74
CA MET A 37 -27.61 -43.52 -36.45
C MET A 37 -26.49 -44.56 -36.54
N THR A 38 -25.31 -44.24 -36.01
CA THR A 38 -24.42 -45.23 -35.42
C THR A 38 -23.72 -44.56 -34.24
N TRP A 39 -24.20 -44.88 -33.04
CA TRP A 39 -23.62 -44.45 -31.78
C TRP A 39 -22.32 -45.21 -31.54
N ALA A 40 -21.17 -44.55 -31.73
CA ALA A 40 -19.91 -44.97 -31.16
C ALA A 40 -19.66 -44.11 -29.91
N MET A 41 -20.02 -44.64 -28.73
CA MET A 41 -19.62 -44.08 -27.44
C MET A 41 -18.11 -44.27 -27.27
N SER A 42 -17.32 -43.31 -27.76
CA SER A 42 -15.94 -43.14 -27.33
C SER A 42 -15.95 -42.47 -25.96
N LEU A 43 -15.73 -43.24 -24.89
CA LEU A 43 -15.39 -42.70 -23.57
C LEU A 43 -14.00 -42.03 -23.67
N ALA A 44 -13.99 -40.72 -23.92
CA ALA A 44 -12.80 -39.90 -23.76
C ALA A 44 -12.62 -39.60 -22.27
N LEU A 45 -11.61 -40.21 -21.65
CA LEU A 45 -11.13 -39.85 -20.32
C LEU A 45 -10.45 -38.48 -20.41
N ALA A 46 -11.23 -37.41 -20.29
CA ALA A 46 -10.70 -36.05 -20.20
C ALA A 46 -10.05 -35.87 -18.81
N GLY A 47 -8.73 -36.04 -18.75
CA GLY A 47 -7.94 -35.75 -17.56
C GLY A 47 -8.09 -34.30 -17.14
N LEU A 48 -8.65 -34.06 -15.96
CA LEU A 48 -8.60 -32.75 -15.31
C LEU A 48 -7.16 -32.43 -14.94
N VAL A 49 -6.51 -31.59 -15.75
CA VAL A 49 -5.31 -30.88 -15.35
C VAL A 49 -5.74 -29.77 -14.39
N ALA A 50 -5.63 -30.03 -13.09
CA ALA A 50 -5.78 -29.00 -12.06
C ALA A 50 -4.60 -28.02 -12.15
N GLY A 51 -4.72 -27.04 -13.04
CA GLY A 51 -3.80 -25.91 -13.10
C GLY A 51 -3.89 -25.10 -11.82
N LYS A 52 -2.78 -24.99 -11.08
CA LYS A 52 -2.63 -23.95 -10.05
C LYS A 52 -2.61 -22.60 -10.77
N THR A 53 -3.75 -21.95 -10.89
CA THR A 53 -3.80 -20.55 -11.31
C THR A 53 -2.96 -19.75 -10.32
N PRO A 54 -2.00 -18.92 -10.79
CA PRO A 54 -1.28 -18.02 -9.91
C PRO A 54 -2.31 -17.13 -9.19
N ALA A 55 -2.17 -17.00 -7.88
CA ALA A 55 -2.98 -16.08 -7.10
C ALA A 55 -2.76 -14.67 -7.65
N ALA A 56 -3.82 -14.06 -8.16
CA ALA A 56 -3.77 -12.71 -8.69
C ALA A 56 -3.58 -11.71 -7.55
N ALA A 57 -3.00 -10.55 -7.87
CA ALA A 57 -3.00 -9.41 -6.96
C ALA A 57 -4.44 -8.99 -6.67
N GLU A 58 -4.76 -8.83 -5.39
CA GLU A 58 -6.06 -8.36 -4.92
C GLU A 58 -5.87 -7.06 -4.13
N PRO A 59 -6.89 -6.17 -4.08
CA PRO A 59 -6.83 -4.98 -3.23
C PRO A 59 -6.55 -5.35 -1.78
N LEU A 60 -5.61 -4.64 -1.15
CA LEU A 60 -5.31 -4.83 0.26
C LEU A 60 -6.51 -4.45 1.14
N PRO A 61 -6.80 -5.24 2.19
CA PRO A 61 -7.86 -4.89 3.14
C PRO A 61 -7.60 -3.54 3.80
N MET A 62 -8.59 -2.67 3.78
CA MET A 62 -8.56 -1.38 4.49
C MET A 62 -9.29 -1.49 5.82
N PRO A 63 -8.85 -0.78 6.88
CA PRO A 63 -9.51 -0.82 8.16
C PRO A 63 -11.01 -0.47 8.07
N SER A 64 -11.88 -1.38 8.51
CA SER A 64 -13.35 -1.19 8.49
C SER A 64 -13.93 -0.78 9.84
N VAL A 65 -13.15 -0.86 10.92
CA VAL A 65 -13.57 -0.52 12.28
C VAL A 65 -12.72 0.58 12.91
N ASP A 66 -13.26 1.19 13.96
CA ASP A 66 -12.53 2.07 14.85
C ASP A 66 -11.61 1.25 15.77
N PHE A 67 -10.44 1.80 16.07
CA PHE A 67 -9.46 1.12 16.92
C PHE A 67 -8.52 2.10 17.61
N ALA A 68 -7.89 1.62 18.68
CA ALA A 68 -6.68 2.17 19.26
C ALA A 68 -5.59 1.10 19.23
N LEU A 69 -4.36 1.50 18.92
CA LEU A 69 -3.21 0.60 18.98
C LEU A 69 -1.98 1.29 19.55
N LYS A 70 -1.04 0.47 20.02
CA LYS A 70 0.33 0.86 20.31
C LYS A 70 1.26 0.07 19.43
N ALA A 71 2.29 0.70 18.89
CA ALA A 71 3.22 0.08 17.97
C ALA A 71 4.64 0.59 18.13
N LYS A 72 5.58 -0.18 17.58
CA LYS A 72 6.98 0.20 17.38
C LYS A 72 7.22 0.47 15.90
N LEU A 73 7.83 1.60 15.61
CA LEU A 73 8.29 1.99 14.28
C LEU A 73 9.82 1.92 14.24
N GLY A 74 10.37 1.18 13.25
CA GLY A 74 11.81 0.95 13.11
C GLY A 74 12.49 0.42 14.38
N GLY A 75 11.75 -0.32 15.20
CA GLY A 75 12.20 -0.93 16.46
C GLY A 75 12.46 0.03 17.63
N ARG A 76 12.40 1.36 17.44
CA ARG A 76 12.82 2.34 18.46
C ARG A 76 11.78 3.41 18.76
N VAL A 77 11.03 3.83 17.76
CA VAL A 77 10.02 4.88 17.91
C VAL A 77 8.72 4.24 18.38
N GLN A 78 8.14 4.77 19.45
CA GLN A 78 6.84 4.33 19.94
C GLN A 78 5.75 5.18 19.30
N VAL A 79 4.67 4.51 18.89
CA VAL A 79 3.51 5.15 18.26
C VAL A 79 2.26 4.66 18.97
N ASP A 80 1.53 5.59 19.59
CA ASP A 80 0.15 5.35 20.01
C ASP A 80 -0.77 5.95 18.94
N MET A 81 -1.76 5.19 18.50
CA MET A 81 -2.64 5.58 17.41
C MET A 81 -4.09 5.30 17.77
N SER A 82 -4.96 6.25 17.47
CA SER A 82 -6.42 6.07 17.53
C SER A 82 -7.02 6.39 16.16
N ARG A 83 -8.02 5.62 15.74
CA ARG A 83 -8.78 5.84 14.51
C ARG A 83 -10.27 5.88 14.79
N GLN A 84 -10.93 6.87 14.21
CA GLN A 84 -12.39 6.99 14.17
C GLN A 84 -12.85 7.35 12.76
N GLY A 85 -13.37 6.39 12.02
CA GLY A 85 -13.75 6.55 10.61
C GLY A 85 -12.60 7.09 9.75
N ASN A 86 -12.75 8.31 9.25
CA ASN A 86 -11.73 9.01 8.44
C ASN A 86 -10.72 9.82 9.27
N ARG A 87 -10.85 9.88 10.59
CA ARG A 87 -9.94 10.62 11.48
C ARG A 87 -8.96 9.68 12.13
N MET A 88 -7.71 10.12 12.24
CA MET A 88 -6.68 9.39 12.95
C MET A 88 -5.86 10.36 13.80
N ARG A 89 -5.57 9.96 15.03
CA ARG A 89 -4.61 10.63 15.91
C ARG A 89 -3.41 9.73 16.08
N MET A 90 -2.24 10.33 16.08
CA MET A 90 -0.96 9.67 16.32
C MET A 90 -0.17 10.42 17.36
N GLU A 91 0.44 9.68 18.27
CA GLU A 91 1.35 10.19 19.28
C GLU A 91 2.67 9.46 19.10
N ILE A 92 3.67 10.19 18.63
CA ILE A 92 4.96 9.62 18.27
C ILE A 92 5.97 10.05 19.33
N SER A 93 6.52 9.08 20.05
CA SER A 93 7.59 9.29 21.00
C SER A 93 8.88 8.66 20.47
N ASN A 94 9.91 9.50 20.35
CA ASN A 94 11.25 9.06 19.98
C ASN A 94 12.16 9.25 21.21
N PRO A 95 12.79 8.19 21.76
CA PRO A 95 13.69 8.33 22.90
C PRO A 95 14.84 9.33 22.72
N ALA A 96 15.21 9.64 21.46
CA ALA A 96 16.25 10.62 21.14
C ALA A 96 15.78 12.09 21.24
N VAL A 97 14.47 12.36 21.26
CA VAL A 97 13.92 13.72 21.28
C VAL A 97 12.92 13.84 22.44
N PRO A 98 13.08 14.81 23.36
CA PRO A 98 12.12 15.02 24.43
C PRO A 98 10.71 15.38 23.92
N GLY A 99 9.71 14.75 24.52
CA GLY A 99 8.29 15.02 24.26
C GLY A 99 7.67 14.14 23.18
N THR A 100 6.40 14.41 22.88
CA THR A 100 5.57 13.62 21.96
C THR A 100 5.17 14.50 20.79
N LEU A 101 5.43 14.04 19.57
CA LEU A 101 4.89 14.65 18.37
C LEU A 101 3.44 14.19 18.19
N LEU A 102 2.50 15.13 18.14
CA LEU A 102 1.10 14.81 17.88
C LEU A 102 0.80 14.99 16.38
N GLY A 103 0.14 13.99 15.79
CA GLY A 103 -0.36 14.03 14.42
C GLY A 103 -1.86 13.85 14.39
N PHE A 104 -2.55 14.71 13.64
CA PHE A 104 -3.99 14.64 13.40
C PHE A 104 -4.23 14.51 11.91
N LEU A 105 -4.72 13.35 11.47
CA LEU A 105 -4.90 13.00 10.07
C LEU A 105 -6.38 12.94 9.73
N ASN A 106 -6.71 13.44 8.55
CA ASN A 106 -7.96 13.16 7.86
C ASN A 106 -7.64 12.37 6.58
N ILE A 107 -8.14 11.13 6.54
CA ILE A 107 -7.86 10.15 5.49
C ILE A 107 -8.50 10.58 4.16
N ASP A 108 -9.74 11.09 4.19
CA ASP A 108 -10.48 11.48 2.99
C ASP A 108 -9.86 12.70 2.31
N THR A 109 -9.51 13.71 3.11
CA THR A 109 -8.90 14.93 2.59
C THR A 109 -7.39 14.82 2.41
N ARG A 110 -6.78 13.71 2.84
CA ARG A 110 -5.33 13.51 2.91
C ARG A 110 -4.58 14.68 3.54
N LYS A 111 -5.15 15.26 4.61
CA LYS A 111 -4.50 16.36 5.35
C LYS A 111 -3.96 15.83 6.68
N VAL A 112 -2.84 16.40 7.10
CA VAL A 112 -2.24 16.12 8.40
C VAL A 112 -1.86 17.43 9.07
N VAL A 113 -2.19 17.55 10.35
CA VAL A 113 -1.72 18.62 11.23
C VAL A 113 -0.74 18.03 12.24
N LEU A 114 0.47 18.57 12.28
CA LEU A 114 1.53 18.16 13.19
C LEU A 114 1.73 19.20 14.27
N VAL A 115 1.72 18.79 15.53
CA VAL A 115 2.01 19.66 16.68
C VAL A 115 3.27 19.15 17.36
N SER A 116 4.35 19.93 17.25
CA SER A 116 5.65 19.62 17.87
C SER A 116 5.59 19.82 19.38
N PRO A 117 6.28 18.99 20.19
CA PRO A 117 6.39 19.22 21.63
C PRO A 117 7.07 20.54 21.98
N SER A 118 7.95 21.06 21.10
CA SER A 118 8.62 22.35 21.29
C SER A 118 7.73 23.57 21.01
N LEU A 119 6.64 23.39 20.26
CA LEU A 119 5.69 24.45 19.88
C LEU A 119 4.25 23.94 20.06
N PRO A 120 3.82 23.64 21.29
CA PRO A 120 2.56 22.91 21.56
C PRO A 120 1.28 23.67 21.19
N LYS A 121 1.40 24.98 20.86
CA LYS A 121 0.29 25.84 20.41
C LYS A 121 0.33 26.12 18.91
N MET A 122 1.21 25.47 18.16
CA MET A 122 1.37 25.64 16.72
C MET A 122 1.20 24.29 16.02
N GLY A 123 0.19 24.20 15.17
CA GLY A 123 -0.02 23.08 14.27
C GLY A 123 0.51 23.42 12.87
N VAL A 124 1.24 22.50 12.25
CA VAL A 124 1.64 22.62 10.85
C VAL A 124 0.76 21.72 10.01
N GLU A 125 -0.09 22.32 9.17
CA GLU A 125 -0.93 21.59 8.22
C GLU A 125 -0.18 21.37 6.90
N THR A 126 -0.18 20.13 6.44
CA THR A 126 0.38 19.74 5.15
C THR A 126 -0.42 18.58 4.53
N ASP A 127 -0.10 18.27 3.28
CA ASP A 127 -0.64 17.10 2.60
C ASP A 127 0.04 15.83 3.11
N LEU A 128 -0.75 14.78 3.27
CA LEU A 128 -0.26 13.48 3.66
C LEU A 128 0.61 12.92 2.51
N PRO A 129 1.91 12.68 2.74
CA PRO A 129 2.79 12.15 1.72
C PRO A 129 2.25 10.86 1.13
N ALA A 130 2.45 10.63 -0.17
CA ALA A 130 1.94 9.43 -0.85
C ALA A 130 2.49 8.13 -0.21
N ASP A 131 3.69 8.21 0.36
CA ASP A 131 4.43 7.16 1.05
C ASP A 131 4.02 6.94 2.52
N PHE A 132 3.14 7.78 3.07
CA PHE A 132 2.68 7.61 4.44
C PHE A 132 1.64 6.48 4.51
N GLN A 133 2.07 5.33 5.03
CA GLN A 133 1.25 4.12 5.21
C GLN A 133 1.54 3.54 6.61
N ILE A 134 0.80 3.97 7.63
CA ILE A 134 0.93 3.43 9.00
C ILE A 134 -0.43 2.88 9.42
N ALA A 135 -0.46 1.62 9.87
CA ALA A 135 -1.65 0.88 10.28
C ALA A 135 -2.76 0.70 9.21
N SER A 136 -2.64 1.35 8.05
CA SER A 136 -3.43 1.13 6.84
C SER A 136 -2.48 1.10 5.64
N LEU A 137 -2.57 0.06 4.83
CA LEU A 137 -1.83 -0.07 3.57
C LEU A 137 -2.83 -0.07 2.42
N ALA A 138 -2.78 0.98 1.59
CA ALA A 138 -3.52 1.01 0.33
C ALA A 138 -2.67 0.38 -0.79
N GLY A 139 -3.32 -0.31 -1.72
CA GLY A 139 -2.67 -0.91 -2.88
C GLY A 139 -3.20 -2.31 -3.18
N GLU A 140 -2.40 -3.08 -3.90
CA GLU A 140 -2.69 -4.46 -4.25
C GLU A 140 -1.62 -5.38 -3.63
N GLY A 141 -1.99 -6.63 -3.39
CA GLY A 141 -1.08 -7.64 -2.86
C GLY A 141 -1.57 -9.05 -3.12
N THR A 142 -0.69 -10.00 -2.93
CA THR A 142 -1.02 -11.44 -2.99
C THR A 142 -0.97 -12.04 -1.60
N ARG A 143 -1.94 -12.89 -1.28
CA ARG A 143 -1.94 -13.62 0.00
C ARG A 143 -0.78 -14.62 0.01
N ALA A 144 0.06 -14.54 1.03
CA ALA A 144 1.26 -15.36 1.17
C ALA A 144 1.16 -16.39 2.32
N GLY A 145 0.21 -16.22 3.25
CA GLY A 145 0.01 -17.15 4.37
C GLY A 145 -0.78 -16.52 5.52
N THR A 146 -0.63 -17.08 6.72
CA THR A 146 -1.23 -16.58 7.95
C THR A 146 -0.18 -16.46 9.06
N SER A 147 -0.46 -15.61 10.05
CA SER A 147 0.42 -15.38 11.19
C SER A 147 -0.39 -14.79 12.35
N GLU A 148 0.30 -14.45 13.44
CA GLU A 148 -0.27 -13.82 14.62
C GLU A 148 0.69 -12.74 15.13
N VAL A 149 0.14 -11.59 15.52
CA VAL A 149 0.89 -10.45 16.07
C VAL A 149 0.10 -9.85 17.22
N ALA A 150 0.74 -9.66 18.39
CA ALA A 150 0.07 -9.15 19.59
C ALA A 150 -1.19 -9.94 20.00
N GLY A 151 -1.22 -11.25 19.75
CA GLY A 151 -2.39 -12.11 20.03
C GLY A 151 -3.51 -12.03 18.99
N GLU A 152 -3.31 -11.28 17.90
CA GLU A 152 -4.31 -11.07 16.85
C GLU A 152 -3.95 -11.87 15.59
N PRO A 153 -4.87 -12.72 15.08
CA PRO A 153 -4.65 -13.46 13.85
C PRO A 153 -4.64 -12.51 12.64
N CYS A 154 -3.74 -12.75 11.71
CA CYS A 154 -3.65 -11.96 10.48
C CYS A 154 -3.23 -12.79 9.27
N THR A 155 -3.62 -12.30 8.09
CA THR A 155 -3.14 -12.83 6.80
C THR A 155 -1.83 -12.13 6.44
N LEU A 156 -0.83 -12.90 6.02
CA LEU A 156 0.38 -12.37 5.42
C LEU A 156 0.10 -12.00 3.97
N TRP A 157 0.38 -10.75 3.62
CA TRP A 157 0.24 -10.19 2.29
C TRP A 157 1.61 -9.82 1.75
N GLN A 158 1.92 -10.30 0.56
CA GLN A 158 3.02 -9.78 -0.24
C GLN A 158 2.49 -8.56 -1.01
N VAL A 159 2.93 -7.37 -0.60
CA VAL A 159 2.45 -6.11 -1.17
C VAL A 159 3.10 -5.90 -2.53
N GLU A 160 2.28 -5.74 -3.57
CA GLU A 160 2.78 -5.45 -4.91
C GLU A 160 3.08 -3.96 -5.03
N LYS A 161 4.33 -3.65 -5.42
CA LYS A 161 4.78 -2.30 -5.79
C LYS A 161 4.06 -1.16 -5.06
N ALA A 162 4.25 -1.06 -3.74
CA ALA A 162 4.08 0.23 -3.10
C ALA A 162 5.18 1.13 -3.67
N ALA A 163 4.84 2.02 -4.61
CA ALA A 163 5.79 2.79 -5.42
C ALA A 163 6.77 3.66 -4.60
N GLN A 164 6.64 3.67 -3.28
CA GLN A 164 7.42 4.45 -2.33
C GLN A 164 8.08 3.61 -1.22
N LEU A 165 7.92 2.28 -1.21
CA LEU A 165 8.64 1.40 -0.29
C LEU A 165 9.98 0.97 -0.88
N ALA A 166 11.00 0.87 -0.03
CA ALA A 166 12.40 0.66 -0.43
C ALA A 166 12.71 -0.74 -1.01
N GLY A 167 11.73 -1.66 -1.01
CA GLY A 167 11.88 -3.01 -1.55
C GLY A 167 10.64 -3.88 -1.32
N PRO A 168 10.75 -5.19 -1.64
CA PRO A 168 9.70 -6.17 -1.38
C PRO A 168 9.15 -6.03 0.04
N THR A 169 7.83 -6.02 0.17
CA THR A 169 7.17 -5.75 1.45
C THR A 169 6.19 -6.86 1.78
N THR A 170 6.27 -7.35 3.01
CA THR A 170 5.30 -8.27 3.58
C THR A 170 4.58 -7.58 4.73
N ALA A 171 3.25 -7.61 4.72
CA ALA A 171 2.41 -7.04 5.75
C ALA A 171 1.53 -8.12 6.39
N CYS A 172 1.38 -8.11 7.72
CA CYS A 172 0.37 -8.89 8.40
C CYS A 172 -0.85 -8.03 8.63
N ILE A 173 -1.98 -8.39 8.01
CA ILE A 173 -3.22 -7.61 8.02
C ILE A 173 -4.34 -8.48 8.58
N THR A 174 -5.06 -7.96 9.56
CA THR A 174 -6.25 -8.60 10.16
C THR A 174 -7.41 -8.68 9.17
N GLU A 175 -8.43 -9.48 9.49
CA GLU A 175 -9.64 -9.61 8.68
C GLU A 175 -10.37 -8.27 8.51
N ASP A 176 -10.36 -7.43 9.54
CA ASP A 176 -10.93 -6.09 9.54
C ASP A 176 -9.99 -5.01 8.97
N GLY A 177 -8.86 -5.41 8.38
CA GLY A 177 -8.00 -4.56 7.56
C GLY A 177 -6.94 -3.76 8.31
N ILE A 178 -6.76 -3.99 9.61
CA ILE A 178 -5.74 -3.34 10.43
C ILE A 178 -4.39 -4.01 10.19
N VAL A 179 -3.39 -3.22 9.79
CA VAL A 179 -2.01 -3.71 9.62
C VAL A 179 -1.37 -3.87 11.00
N LEU A 180 -0.88 -5.06 11.32
CA LEU A 180 -0.24 -5.36 12.61
C LEU A 180 1.28 -5.40 12.53
N ARG A 181 1.84 -5.78 11.38
CA ARG A 181 3.29 -5.87 11.18
C ARG A 181 3.62 -5.57 9.74
N THR A 182 4.70 -4.82 9.52
CA THR A 182 5.27 -4.59 8.20
C THR A 182 6.76 -4.91 8.21
N VAL A 183 7.18 -5.73 7.26
CA VAL A 183 8.58 -6.08 7.01
C VAL A 183 8.92 -5.65 5.59
N VAL A 184 9.99 -4.88 5.44
CA VAL A 184 10.49 -4.43 4.14
C VAL A 184 11.88 -5.02 3.92
N GLU A 185 12.10 -5.61 2.76
CA GLU A 185 13.43 -6.05 2.36
C GLU A 185 14.26 -4.86 1.88
N ILE A 186 15.39 -4.59 2.55
CA ILE A 186 16.34 -3.54 2.18
C ILE A 186 17.69 -4.23 2.01
N GLN A 187 18.28 -4.10 0.82
CA GLN A 187 19.54 -4.77 0.45
C GLN A 187 19.50 -6.30 0.67
N GLY A 188 18.36 -6.92 0.35
CA GLY A 188 18.15 -8.38 0.48
C GLY A 188 18.04 -8.87 1.92
N LYS A 189 17.90 -7.97 2.90
CA LYS A 189 17.67 -8.32 4.31
C LYS A 189 16.29 -7.83 4.76
N PRO A 190 15.52 -8.62 5.53
CA PRO A 190 14.25 -8.17 6.08
C PRO A 190 14.47 -7.16 7.21
N HIS A 191 13.74 -6.04 7.17
CA HIS A 191 13.72 -5.02 8.21
C HIS A 191 12.30 -4.86 8.74
N LEU A 192 12.13 -5.03 10.05
CA LEU A 192 10.86 -4.76 10.73
C LEU A 192 10.63 -3.25 10.81
N THR A 193 9.74 -2.72 9.98
CA THR A 193 9.48 -1.29 9.91
C THR A 193 8.35 -0.86 10.84
N PHE A 194 7.37 -1.74 11.08
CA PHE A 194 6.22 -1.48 11.93
C PHE A 194 5.78 -2.77 12.63
N GLU A 195 5.45 -2.69 13.92
CA GLU A 195 4.90 -3.81 14.69
C GLU A 195 3.98 -3.31 15.81
N VAL A 196 2.74 -3.78 15.82
CA VAL A 196 1.76 -3.54 16.88
C VAL A 196 2.11 -4.39 18.10
N VAL A 197 2.01 -3.78 19.28
CA VAL A 197 2.21 -4.44 20.57
C VAL A 197 0.91 -4.59 21.37
N SER A 198 -0.10 -3.77 21.06
CA SER A 198 -1.45 -3.90 21.62
C SER A 198 -2.47 -3.29 20.67
N LEU A 199 -3.62 -3.94 20.52
CA LEU A 199 -4.76 -3.48 19.73
C LEU A 199 -6.03 -3.51 20.59
N THR A 200 -6.88 -2.52 20.43
CA THR A 200 -8.22 -2.47 21.02
C THR A 200 -9.18 -1.92 19.99
N ARG A 201 -10.22 -2.68 19.68
CA ARG A 201 -11.26 -2.28 18.72
C ARG A 201 -12.43 -1.62 19.44
N GLY A 202 -13.08 -0.69 18.78
CA GLY A 202 -14.31 -0.06 19.27
C GLY A 202 -14.32 1.47 19.11
N PRO A 203 -15.47 2.10 19.40
CA PRO A 203 -15.64 3.54 19.26
C PRO A 203 -14.59 4.31 20.06
N GLN A 204 -14.05 5.37 19.45
CA GLN A 204 -13.10 6.27 20.09
C GLN A 204 -13.79 7.55 20.58
N ASP A 205 -13.23 8.15 21.64
CA ASP A 205 -13.68 9.46 22.10
C ASP A 205 -13.41 10.52 21.01
N PRO A 206 -14.45 11.23 20.51
CA PRO A 206 -14.27 12.25 19.48
C PRO A 206 -13.32 13.39 19.90
N ASP A 207 -13.16 13.65 21.20
CA ASP A 207 -12.25 14.69 21.71
C ASP A 207 -10.78 14.34 21.47
N LEU A 208 -10.43 13.05 21.32
CA LEU A 208 -9.07 12.65 20.95
C LEU A 208 -8.64 13.26 19.61
N PHE A 209 -9.58 13.48 18.68
CA PHE A 209 -9.28 13.94 17.33
C PHE A 209 -9.34 15.47 17.18
N ARG A 210 -9.59 16.20 18.28
CA ARG A 210 -9.56 17.66 18.29
C ARG A 210 -8.14 18.14 18.56
N LEU A 211 -7.73 19.20 17.85
CA LEU A 211 -6.47 19.87 18.13
C LEU A 211 -6.48 20.41 19.57
N PRO A 212 -5.33 20.43 20.26
CA PRO A 212 -5.24 21.01 21.60
C PRO A 212 -5.79 22.45 21.64
N PRO A 213 -6.48 22.86 22.71
CA PRO A 213 -7.05 24.19 22.82
C PRO A 213 -6.01 25.30 22.59
N GLY A 214 -6.38 26.29 21.78
CA GLY A 214 -5.51 27.43 21.46
C GLY A 214 -4.42 27.13 20.42
N THR A 215 -4.43 25.95 19.79
CA THR A 215 -3.54 25.64 18.67
C THR A 215 -3.86 26.53 17.47
N ARG A 216 -2.84 27.21 16.94
CA ARG A 216 -2.92 27.94 15.67
C ARG A 216 -2.32 27.09 14.56
N THR A 217 -3.07 26.90 13.48
CA THR A 217 -2.62 26.08 12.34
C THR A 217 -1.98 26.97 11.27
N LEU A 218 -0.74 26.65 10.90
CA LEU A 218 -0.02 27.21 9.76
C LEU A 218 -0.07 26.22 8.61
N LYS A 219 -0.53 26.67 7.44
CA LYS A 219 -0.46 25.88 6.22
C LYS A 219 0.94 25.97 5.63
N MET A 220 1.56 24.83 5.44
CA MET A 220 2.87 24.80 4.82
C MET A 220 2.72 24.84 3.28
N PRO A 221 3.47 25.69 2.57
CA PRO A 221 3.50 25.64 1.11
C PRO A 221 4.00 24.28 0.65
N ASN A 222 3.41 23.75 -0.43
CA ASN A 222 3.80 22.46 -1.00
C ASN A 222 5.32 22.43 -1.25
N GLY A 223 6.05 21.55 -0.54
CA GLY A 223 7.51 21.38 -0.71
C GLY A 223 8.34 21.37 0.58
N GLY A 224 7.79 21.76 1.75
CA GLY A 224 8.50 21.71 3.04
C GLY A 224 8.30 20.37 3.75
N GLY A 225 9.14 19.37 3.50
CA GLY A 225 9.03 18.06 4.16
C GLY A 225 9.41 18.12 5.64
N LEU A 226 8.42 18.08 6.56
CA LEU A 226 8.64 17.94 8.02
C LEU A 226 8.29 16.55 8.54
N LEU A 227 7.69 15.69 7.72
CA LEU A 227 7.45 14.30 8.08
C LEU A 227 8.73 13.49 7.81
N PRO A 228 9.22 12.70 8.79
CA PRO A 228 10.24 11.71 8.50
C PRO A 228 9.66 10.75 7.46
N LYS A 229 10.30 10.68 6.29
CA LYS A 229 9.94 9.65 5.30
C LYS A 229 10.16 8.29 5.95
N PRO A 230 9.17 7.40 5.96
CA PRO A 230 9.37 6.02 6.37
C PRO A 230 10.49 5.42 5.48
N GLY A 231 11.65 5.12 6.05
CA GLY A 231 12.79 4.52 5.32
C GLY A 231 14.05 5.38 5.20
N THR A 232 14.03 6.67 5.56
CA THR A 232 15.26 7.45 5.72
C THR A 232 15.70 7.47 7.18
N GLY A 233 16.30 6.37 7.64
CA GLY A 233 17.23 6.44 8.77
C GLY A 233 18.45 7.29 8.39
N PRO A 234 19.21 7.84 9.35
CA PRO A 234 20.44 8.54 9.03
C PRO A 234 21.34 7.62 8.22
N ALA A 235 21.86 8.14 7.10
CA ALA A 235 22.93 7.49 6.37
C ALA A 235 24.07 7.26 7.37
N LEU A 236 24.34 5.99 7.68
CA LEU A 236 25.59 5.62 8.31
C LEU A 236 26.69 6.03 7.33
N ALA A 237 27.38 7.11 7.66
CA ALA A 237 28.69 7.40 7.10
C ALA A 237 29.65 6.24 7.47
N PRO A 238 30.63 5.91 6.61
CA PRO A 238 31.48 4.73 6.74
C PRO A 238 32.26 4.66 8.06
#